data_AF-A0A6N8XCN9-F1
#
_entry.id   AF-A0A6N8XCN9-F1
#
_cell.length_a   1.000
_cell.length_b   1.000
_cell.length_c   1.000
_cell.angle_alpha   90.00
_cell.angle_beta   90.00
_cell.angle_gamma   90.00
#
_symmetry.space_group_name_H-M   'P 1'
#
loop_
_entity.id
_entity.type
_entity.pdbx_description
1 polymer ?
#
loop_
_entity_poly.entity_id
_entity_poly.type
_entity_poly.pdbx_seq_one_letter_code
_entity_poly.pdbx_strand_id
1 'polypeptide(L)'
;EQKEAIVAEAIAVRESGERVTDQAEVMKGLQRQWKAVGPLPRRADQRLWKQFREQCDLVFEARSVVLDRHSQRRQVMADADALISELERRLEIDPSLDRNMIADYERRLHALGMLPKDVERRAEEVLRDADRIVVARQAEDAPGD
;
A
#
# COMPACT_ATOMS: atom_id res chain seq x y z
N GLU A 1 -15.03 -38.60 4.32
CA GLU A 1 -13.66 -38.74 3.75
C GLU A 1 -13.23 -37.56 2.89
N GLN A 2 -13.65 -37.39 1.63
CA GLN A 2 -13.11 -36.29 0.77
C GLN A 2 -13.28 -34.87 1.34
N LYS A 3 -14.48 -34.51 1.83
CA LYS A 3 -14.69 -33.16 2.43
C LYS A 3 -13.97 -32.96 3.76
N GLU A 4 -13.74 -34.04 4.51
CA GLU A 4 -12.95 -33.99 5.74
C GLU A 4 -11.47 -33.77 5.44
N ALA A 5 -10.94 -34.42 4.39
CA ALA A 5 -9.58 -34.20 3.91
C ALA A 5 -9.38 -32.74 3.48
N ILE A 6 -10.34 -32.15 2.76
CA ILE A 6 -10.29 -30.74 2.36
C ILE A 6 -10.25 -29.80 3.58
N VAL A 7 -11.04 -30.09 4.63
CA VAL A 7 -11.00 -29.31 5.88
C VAL A 7 -9.64 -29.45 6.56
N ALA A 8 -9.11 -30.67 6.67
CA ALA A 8 -7.82 -30.92 7.31
C ALA A 8 -6.67 -30.21 6.55
N GLU A 9 -6.69 -30.26 5.23
CA GLU A 9 -5.71 -29.56 4.38
C GLU A 9 -5.83 -28.05 4.53
N ALA A 10 -7.04 -27.50 4.59
CA ALA A 10 -7.23 -26.06 4.84
C ALA A 10 -6.63 -25.62 6.18
N ILE A 11 -6.81 -26.41 7.25
CA ILE A 11 -6.20 -26.14 8.56
C ILE A 11 -4.67 -26.18 8.45
N ALA A 12 -4.12 -27.22 7.82
CA ALA A 12 -2.68 -27.38 7.65
C ALA A 12 -2.06 -26.23 6.83
N VAL A 13 -2.72 -25.79 5.76
CA VAL A 13 -2.28 -24.66 4.93
C VAL A 13 -2.24 -23.37 5.75
N ARG A 14 -3.28 -23.10 6.55
CA ARG A 14 -3.29 -21.92 7.42
C ARG A 14 -2.15 -21.95 8.44
N GLU A 15 -1.83 -23.14 8.95
CA GLU A 15 -0.81 -23.35 9.99
C GLU A 15 0.61 -23.58 9.43
N SER A 16 0.79 -23.61 8.11
CA SER A 16 2.08 -23.91 7.47
C SER A 16 3.17 -22.86 7.72
N GLY A 17 2.79 -21.66 8.15
CA GLY A 17 3.70 -20.52 8.30
C GLY A 17 4.19 -19.93 6.97
N GLU A 18 3.65 -20.39 5.84
CA GLU A 18 3.92 -19.81 4.53
C GLU A 18 3.34 -18.41 4.39
N ARG A 19 3.72 -17.72 3.31
CA ARG A 19 3.15 -16.39 3.04
C ARG A 19 1.65 -16.52 2.80
N VAL A 20 0.88 -15.59 3.35
CA VAL A 20 -0.58 -15.56 3.20
C VAL A 20 -1.05 -15.52 1.73
N THR A 21 -0.21 -15.00 0.83
CA THR A 21 -0.48 -15.02 -0.62
C THR A 21 -0.48 -16.44 -1.18
N ASP A 22 0.46 -17.27 -0.74
CA ASP A 22 0.63 -18.65 -1.22
C ASP A 22 -0.48 -19.53 -0.60
N GLN A 23 -0.73 -19.35 0.70
CA GLN A 23 -1.85 -19.98 1.40
C GLN A 23 -3.18 -19.68 0.70
N ALA A 24 -3.42 -18.44 0.28
CA ALA A 24 -4.64 -18.06 -0.42
C ALA A 24 -4.79 -18.75 -1.80
N GLU A 25 -3.70 -18.99 -2.53
CA GLU A 25 -3.76 -19.73 -3.79
C GLU A 25 -4.11 -21.21 -3.57
N VAL A 26 -3.56 -21.83 -2.52
CA VAL A 26 -3.91 -23.20 -2.14
C VAL A 26 -5.37 -23.26 -1.69
N MET A 27 -5.84 -22.33 -0.86
CA MET A 27 -7.24 -22.24 -0.41
C MET A 27 -8.22 -22.12 -1.59
N LYS A 28 -7.89 -21.35 -2.64
CA LYS A 28 -8.70 -21.32 -3.88
C LYS A 28 -8.74 -22.68 -4.59
N GLY A 29 -7.63 -23.43 -4.56
CA GLY A 29 -7.58 -24.82 -5.01
C GLY A 29 -8.57 -25.70 -4.25
N LEU A 30 -8.52 -25.64 -2.92
CA LEU A 30 -9.43 -26.38 -2.03
C LEU A 30 -10.89 -26.00 -2.24
N GLN A 31 -11.21 -24.72 -2.47
CA GLN A 31 -12.58 -24.29 -2.78
C GLN A 31 -13.11 -24.91 -4.08
N ARG A 32 -12.25 -25.06 -5.10
CA ARG A 32 -12.61 -25.73 -6.35
C ARG A 32 -12.84 -27.22 -6.13
N GLN A 33 -11.96 -27.88 -5.37
CA GLN A 33 -12.13 -29.28 -5.00
C GLN A 33 -13.42 -29.50 -4.23
N TRP A 34 -13.72 -28.65 -3.23
CA TRP A 34 -14.96 -28.71 -2.45
C TRP A 34 -16.21 -28.66 -3.32
N LYS A 35 -16.24 -27.75 -4.31
CA LYS A 35 -17.34 -27.64 -5.26
C LYS A 35 -17.47 -28.87 -6.17
N ALA A 36 -16.34 -29.47 -6.55
CA ALA A 36 -16.31 -30.66 -7.41
C ALA A 36 -16.84 -31.93 -6.72
N VAL A 37 -16.70 -32.05 -5.39
CA VAL A 37 -17.22 -33.21 -4.62
C VAL A 37 -18.75 -33.32 -4.68
N GLY A 38 -19.47 -32.21 -4.86
CA GLY A 38 -20.93 -32.20 -4.88
C GLY A 38 -21.59 -32.30 -3.48
N PRO A 39 -22.93 -32.35 -3.40
CA PRO A 39 -23.66 -32.29 -2.13
C PRO A 39 -23.63 -33.64 -1.36
N LEU A 40 -23.44 -33.56 -0.04
CA LEU A 40 -23.54 -34.68 0.90
C LEU A 40 -24.85 -34.59 1.74
N PRO A 41 -25.23 -35.62 2.51
CA PRO A 41 -26.35 -35.54 3.46
C PRO A 41 -26.26 -34.30 4.37
N ARG A 42 -27.35 -33.50 4.40
CA ARG A 42 -27.36 -32.06 4.78
C ARG A 42 -26.68 -31.70 6.11
N ARG A 43 -26.70 -32.57 7.13
CA ARG A 43 -26.20 -32.24 8.47
C ARG A 43 -24.67 -32.27 8.58
N ALA A 44 -24.02 -33.33 8.06
CA ALA A 44 -22.57 -33.44 8.09
C ALA A 44 -21.91 -32.43 7.14
N ASP A 45 -22.55 -32.21 5.99
CA ASP A 45 -22.08 -31.26 4.97
C ASP A 45 -22.02 -29.82 5.49
N GLN A 46 -23.05 -29.37 6.22
CA GLN A 46 -23.09 -28.02 6.80
C GLN A 46 -21.98 -27.80 7.84
N ARG A 47 -21.70 -28.80 8.68
CA ARG A 47 -20.65 -28.68 9.70
C ARG A 47 -19.26 -28.58 9.09
N LEU A 48 -18.98 -29.41 8.09
CA LEU A 48 -17.70 -29.40 7.39
C LEU A 48 -17.56 -28.12 6.55
N TRP A 49 -18.63 -27.68 5.90
CA TRP A 49 -18.63 -26.42 5.14
C TRP A 49 -18.33 -25.23 6.03
N LYS A 50 -18.94 -25.15 7.21
CA LYS A 50 -18.69 -24.05 8.15
C LYS A 50 -17.22 -23.99 8.56
N GLN A 51 -16.62 -25.14 8.91
CA GLN A 51 -15.20 -25.22 9.28
C GLN A 51 -14.29 -24.84 8.11
N PHE A 52 -14.55 -25.39 6.92
CA PHE A 52 -13.75 -25.08 5.74
C PHE A 52 -13.81 -23.60 5.37
N ARG A 53 -15.03 -23.02 5.40
CA ARG A 53 -15.25 -21.60 5.12
C ARG A 53 -14.52 -20.72 6.13
N GLU A 54 -14.58 -21.05 7.42
CA GLU A 54 -13.87 -20.29 8.46
C GLU A 54 -12.35 -20.25 8.20
N GLN A 55 -11.73 -21.37 7.80
CA GLN A 55 -10.31 -21.38 7.45
C GLN A 55 -10.01 -20.51 6.23
N CYS A 56 -10.87 -20.57 5.21
CA CYS A 56 -10.75 -19.71 4.03
C CYS A 56 -10.85 -18.23 4.42
N ASP A 57 -11.87 -17.86 5.18
CA ASP A 57 -12.17 -16.47 5.55
C ASP A 57 -10.97 -15.86 6.30
N LEU A 58 -10.37 -16.59 7.25
CA LEU A 58 -9.16 -16.15 7.97
C LEU A 58 -7.97 -15.87 7.05
N VAL A 59 -7.70 -16.75 6.07
CA VAL A 59 -6.59 -16.56 5.13
C VAL A 59 -6.86 -15.40 4.17
N PHE A 60 -8.09 -15.26 3.67
CA PHE A 60 -8.42 -14.19 2.74
C PHE A 60 -8.47 -12.81 3.42
N GLU A 61 -8.91 -12.73 4.67
CA GLU A 61 -8.85 -11.50 5.49
C GLU A 61 -7.41 -11.08 5.72
N ALA A 62 -6.55 -12.00 6.17
CA ALA A 62 -5.13 -11.74 6.35
C ALA A 62 -4.44 -11.31 5.03
N ARG A 63 -4.83 -11.91 3.89
CA ARG A 63 -4.35 -11.49 2.57
C ARG A 63 -4.81 -10.08 2.21
N SER A 64 -6.06 -9.72 2.51
CA SER A 64 -6.58 -8.37 2.26
C SER A 64 -5.75 -7.32 2.99
N VAL A 65 -5.47 -7.55 4.29
CA VAL A 65 -4.63 -6.65 5.10
C VAL A 65 -3.25 -6.44 4.47
N VAL A 66 -2.60 -7.51 4.00
CA VAL A 66 -1.28 -7.40 3.34
C VAL A 66 -1.37 -6.60 2.04
N LEU A 67 -2.40 -6.85 1.23
CA LEU A 67 -2.60 -6.13 -0.04
C LEU A 67 -2.90 -4.64 0.20
N ASP A 68 -3.75 -4.33 1.16
CA ASP A 68 -4.14 -2.96 1.53
C ASP A 68 -2.92 -2.18 2.03
N ARG A 69 -2.08 -2.81 2.86
CA ARG A 69 -0.84 -2.21 3.35
C ARG A 69 0.15 -1.97 2.20
N HIS A 70 0.24 -2.90 1.25
CA HIS A 70 1.07 -2.74 0.06
C HIS A 70 0.55 -1.62 -0.85
N SER A 71 -0.77 -1.50 -1.05
CA SER A 71 -1.34 -0.41 -1.85
C SER A 71 -1.17 0.94 -1.17
N GLN A 72 -1.38 1.04 0.14
CA GLN A 72 -1.17 2.27 0.91
C GLN A 72 0.28 2.74 0.79
N ARG A 73 1.26 1.84 0.96
CA ARG A 73 2.68 2.19 0.79
C ARG A 73 2.98 2.67 -0.62
N ARG A 74 2.43 2.02 -1.65
CA ARG A 74 2.61 2.49 -3.04
C ARG A 74 1.97 3.85 -3.28
N GLN A 75 0.80 4.11 -2.70
CA GLN A 75 0.12 5.40 -2.84
C GLN A 75 0.94 6.52 -2.20
N VAL A 76 1.43 6.33 -0.97
CA VAL A 76 2.32 7.28 -0.29
C VAL A 76 3.56 7.60 -1.14
N MET A 77 4.20 6.59 -1.73
CA MET A 77 5.35 6.80 -2.61
C MET A 77 4.99 7.59 -3.88
N ALA A 78 3.86 7.25 -4.50
CA ALA A 78 3.39 7.93 -5.71
C ALA A 78 3.01 9.39 -5.45
N ASP A 79 2.34 9.65 -4.33
CA ASP A 79 1.95 11.01 -3.92
C ASP A 79 3.19 11.86 -3.61
N ALA A 80 4.19 11.30 -2.92
CA ALA A 80 5.45 11.99 -2.66
C ALA A 80 6.22 12.32 -3.95
N ASP A 81 6.34 11.35 -4.87
CA ASP A 81 7.00 11.56 -6.16
C ASP A 81 6.28 12.63 -7.01
N ALA A 82 4.95 12.63 -6.98
CA ALA A 82 4.14 13.64 -7.66
C ALA A 82 4.38 15.05 -7.08
N LEU A 83 4.40 15.19 -5.75
CA LEU A 83 4.68 16.48 -5.08
C LEU A 83 6.08 17.01 -5.42
N ILE A 84 7.08 16.14 -5.37
CA ILE A 84 8.47 16.52 -5.66
C ILE A 84 8.60 16.96 -7.12
N SER A 85 8.07 16.16 -8.05
CA SER A 85 8.16 16.46 -9.48
C SER A 85 7.36 17.71 -9.86
N GLU A 86 6.23 17.95 -9.17
CA GLU A 86 5.46 19.19 -9.32
C GLU A 86 6.27 20.40 -8.87
N LEU A 87 6.92 20.32 -7.69
CA LEU A 87 7.76 21.40 -7.18
C LEU A 87 8.94 21.67 -8.12
N GLU A 88 9.71 20.63 -8.50
CA GLU A 88 10.81 20.74 -9.47
C GLU A 88 10.38 21.47 -10.76
N ARG A 89 9.24 21.06 -11.35
CA ARG A 89 8.71 21.74 -12.53
C ARG A 89 8.41 23.21 -12.27
N ARG A 90 7.78 23.55 -11.13
CA ARG A 90 7.45 24.94 -10.80
C ARG A 90 8.70 25.78 -10.57
N LEU A 91 9.77 25.24 -9.97
CA LEU A 91 11.04 25.96 -9.83
C LEU A 91 11.56 26.46 -11.20
N GLU A 92 11.42 25.62 -12.23
CA GLU A 92 11.89 25.91 -13.59
C GLU A 92 11.03 26.94 -14.31
N ILE A 93 9.70 26.86 -14.18
CA ILE A 93 8.77 27.60 -15.08
C ILE A 93 7.97 28.70 -14.39
N ASP A 94 7.87 28.69 -13.06
CA ASP A 94 6.99 29.57 -12.29
C ASP A 94 7.82 30.61 -11.50
N PRO A 95 7.96 31.84 -12.01
CA PRO A 95 8.65 32.91 -11.30
C PRO A 95 7.87 33.42 -10.08
N SER A 96 6.57 33.10 -9.96
CA SER A 96 5.74 33.51 -8.81
C SER A 96 5.88 32.59 -7.60
N LEU A 97 6.63 31.48 -7.73
CA LEU A 97 6.88 30.57 -6.62
C LEU A 97 7.53 31.32 -5.45
N ASP A 98 6.89 31.26 -4.28
CA ASP A 98 7.35 31.92 -3.06
C ASP A 98 7.59 30.94 -1.90
N ARG A 99 8.10 31.45 -0.78
CA ARG A 99 8.41 30.63 0.40
C ARG A 99 7.18 30.03 1.07
N ASN A 100 6.01 30.67 0.97
CA ASN A 100 4.77 30.12 1.55
C ASN A 100 4.30 28.91 0.75
N MET A 101 4.45 28.95 -0.58
CA MET A 101 4.18 27.83 -1.46
C MET A 101 5.15 26.68 -1.21
N ILE A 102 6.45 26.96 -1.04
CA ILE A 102 7.45 25.92 -0.68
C ILE A 102 7.10 25.27 0.66
N ALA A 103 6.77 26.07 1.68
CA ALA A 103 6.34 25.57 2.97
C ALA A 103 5.06 24.72 2.89
N ASP A 104 4.21 24.93 1.89
CA ASP A 104 3.05 24.06 1.63
C ASP A 104 3.44 22.68 1.11
N TYR A 105 4.39 22.61 0.17
CA TYR A 105 4.93 21.32 -0.28
C TYR A 105 5.58 20.56 0.87
N GLU A 106 6.35 21.21 1.73
CA GLU A 106 6.94 20.60 2.93
C GLU A 106 5.87 20.01 3.86
N ARG A 107 4.81 20.78 4.16
CA ARG A 107 3.69 20.28 4.97
C ARG A 107 2.98 19.09 4.32
N ARG A 108 2.74 19.13 3.01
CA ARG A 108 2.09 18.05 2.26
C ARG A 108 2.94 16.78 2.25
N LEU A 109 4.25 16.91 2.05
CA LEU A 109 5.20 15.79 2.11
C LEU A 109 5.25 15.18 3.51
N HIS A 110 5.32 16.01 4.55
CA HIS A 110 5.30 15.54 5.94
C HIS A 110 3.96 14.87 6.31
N ALA A 111 2.84 15.35 5.78
CA ALA A 111 1.51 14.76 6.01
C ALA A 111 1.35 13.35 5.41
N LEU A 112 2.16 12.97 4.42
CA LEU A 112 2.20 11.59 3.89
C LEU A 112 2.78 10.59 4.90
N GLY A 113 3.47 11.07 5.94
CA GLY A 113 4.06 10.25 6.99
C GLY A 113 5.42 9.67 6.58
N MET A 114 5.66 8.41 6.92
CA MET A 114 6.97 7.80 6.72
C MET A 114 7.23 7.49 5.24
N LEU A 115 8.25 8.13 4.68
CA LEU A 115 8.69 7.92 3.31
C LEU A 115 9.91 6.97 3.26
N PRO A 116 10.15 6.30 2.11
CA PRO A 116 11.45 5.66 1.85
C PRO A 116 12.58 6.69 1.88
N LYS A 117 13.76 6.29 2.40
CA LYS A 117 14.92 7.19 2.58
C LYS A 117 15.38 7.89 1.30
N ASP A 118 15.25 7.20 0.18
CA ASP A 118 15.58 7.70 -1.15
C ASP A 118 14.63 8.82 -1.60
N VAL A 119 13.33 8.67 -1.32
CA VAL A 119 12.30 9.69 -1.61
C VAL A 119 12.45 10.88 -0.66
N GLU A 120 12.65 10.62 0.63
CA GLU A 120 12.90 11.63 1.67
C GLU A 120 14.09 12.52 1.30
N ARG A 121 15.23 11.92 0.94
CA ARG A 121 16.43 12.67 0.52
C ARG A 121 16.15 13.56 -0.70
N ARG A 122 15.49 13.04 -1.73
CA ARG A 122 15.16 13.84 -2.92
C ARG A 122 14.24 15.01 -2.55
N ALA A 123 13.26 14.78 -1.68
CA ALA A 123 12.36 15.83 -1.22
C ALA A 123 13.12 16.95 -0.49
N GLU A 124 14.01 16.60 0.43
CA GLU A 124 14.87 17.56 1.15
C GLU A 124 15.77 18.37 0.20
N GLU A 125 16.39 17.69 -0.78
CA GLU A 125 17.25 18.33 -1.78
C GLU A 125 16.48 19.38 -2.58
N VAL A 126 15.31 18.99 -3.12
CA VAL A 126 14.45 19.88 -3.92
C VAL A 126 13.92 21.05 -3.09
N LEU A 127 13.43 20.81 -1.86
CA LEU A 127 12.93 21.87 -0.98
C LEU A 127 14.02 22.90 -0.63
N ARG A 128 15.23 22.43 -0.34
CA ARG A 128 16.37 23.30 -0.06
C ARG A 128 16.78 24.13 -1.28
N ASP A 129 16.83 23.51 -2.46
CA ASP A 129 17.15 24.22 -3.69
C ASP A 129 16.06 25.25 -4.04
N ALA A 130 14.79 24.90 -3.82
CA ALA A 130 13.65 25.80 -3.99
C ALA A 130 13.77 27.03 -3.09
N ASP A 131 14.02 26.83 -1.80
CA ASP A 131 14.14 27.94 -0.84
C ASP A 131 15.31 28.85 -1.21
N ARG A 132 16.48 28.27 -1.54
CA ARG A 132 17.65 29.05 -1.99
C ARG A 132 17.33 29.90 -3.22
N ILE A 133 16.66 29.33 -4.22
CA ILE A 133 16.33 30.04 -5.48
C ILE A 133 15.33 31.16 -5.22
N VAL A 134 14.27 30.88 -4.45
CA VAL A 134 13.24 31.88 -4.14
C VAL A 134 13.82 33.03 -3.30
N VAL A 135 14.68 32.73 -2.32
CA VAL A 135 15.38 33.74 -1.53
C VAL A 135 16.24 34.64 -2.42
N ALA A 136 16.99 34.05 -3.38
CA ALA A 136 17.83 34.81 -4.29
C ALA A 136 17.01 35.76 -5.17
N ARG A 137 15.92 35.29 -5.78
CA ARG A 137 15.01 36.11 -6.60
C ARG A 137 14.46 37.30 -5.81
N GLN A 138 14.02 37.07 -4.58
CA GLN A 138 13.48 38.14 -3.71
C GLN A 138 14.52 39.19 -3.31
N ALA A 139 15.80 38.82 -3.24
CA ALA A 139 16.88 39.77 -2.93
C ALA A 139 17.23 40.66 -4.13
N GLU A 140 17.09 40.15 -5.36
CA GLU A 140 17.30 40.92 -6.60
C GLU A 140 16.18 41.95 -6.86
N ASP A 141 14.95 41.63 -6.43
CA ASP A 141 13.79 42.52 -6.55
C ASP A 141 13.72 43.60 -5.46
N ALA A 142 14.59 43.54 -4.44
CA ALA A 142 14.65 44.56 -3.40
C ALA A 142 15.28 45.86 -3.97
N PRO A 143 14.59 47.01 -3.92
CA PRO A 143 15.14 48.26 -4.44
C PRO A 143 16.42 48.61 -3.66
N GLY A 144 17.52 48.77 -4.38
CA GLY A 144 18.78 49.23 -3.80
C GLY A 144 18.61 50.61 -3.17
N ASP A 145 18.92 50.69 -1.88
CA ASP A 145 18.95 51.91 -1.06
C ASP A 145 19.85 52.99 -1.70
#